data_AF-A0A3S8U4T9-F1
#
_entry.id   AF-A0A3S8U4T9-F1
#
_cell.length_a   1.000
_cell.length_b   1.000
_cell.length_c   1.000
_cell.angle_alpha   90.00
_cell.angle_beta   90.00
_cell.angle_gamma   90.00
#
_symmetry.space_group_name_H-M   'P 1'
#
loop_
_entity.id
_entity.type
_entity.pdbx_description
1 polymer ?
#
loop_
_entity_poly.entity_id
_entity_poly.type
_entity_poly.pdbx_seq_one_letter_code
_entity_poly.pdbx_strand_id
1 'polypeptide(L)'
;MTYSALLAALLLATPTFAQIIPTGSPAADILLTQALAEQRVFLTCSSLDGLAHPLIVQGWQSDAAAAIATLAANNVQAEAIAAFTRAAQPESLLPAEDTPYAEVKQYCDAHPDWQTTYGRLNFTVLELKLPQVFQ
;
A
#
# COMPACT_ATOMS: atom_id res chain seq x y z
N MET A 1 47.12 -12.91 20.57
CA MET A 1 45.85 -13.44 20.03
C MET A 1 44.85 -12.30 20.05
N THR A 2 44.67 -11.64 18.91
CA THR A 2 43.78 -10.51 18.68
C THR A 2 42.36 -11.02 18.46
N TYR A 3 41.44 -10.74 19.39
CA TYR A 3 40.01 -10.95 19.17
C TYR A 3 39.43 -9.69 18.54
N SER A 4 39.36 -9.69 17.21
CA SER A 4 38.49 -8.82 16.44
C SER A 4 37.21 -9.57 16.11
N ALA A 5 36.12 -8.81 16.12
CA ALA A 5 34.98 -8.90 15.21
C ALA A 5 33.65 -9.42 15.78
N LEU A 6 32.63 -8.59 15.52
CA LEU A 6 31.25 -8.95 15.21
C LEU A 6 30.28 -9.13 16.39
N LEU A 7 30.04 -8.05 17.14
CA LEU A 7 28.65 -7.69 17.43
C LEU A 7 28.11 -6.91 16.23
N ALA A 8 27.76 -7.64 15.16
CA ALA A 8 26.93 -7.12 14.11
C ALA A 8 25.55 -6.82 14.73
N ALA A 9 25.25 -5.54 14.86
CA ALA A 9 23.92 -5.07 15.19
C ALA A 9 22.92 -5.76 14.27
N LEU A 10 22.07 -6.60 14.86
CA LEU A 10 20.79 -6.98 14.26
C LEU A 10 19.97 -5.69 14.10
N LEU A 11 20.22 -4.99 13.00
CA LEU A 11 19.26 -4.11 12.38
C LEU A 11 18.10 -5.01 11.96
N LEU A 12 17.17 -5.21 12.90
CA LEU A 12 15.80 -5.55 12.58
C LEU A 12 15.35 -4.48 11.58
N ALA A 13 15.46 -4.78 10.30
CA ALA A 13 14.73 -4.07 9.27
C ALA A 13 13.26 -4.40 9.53
N THR A 14 12.66 -3.70 10.50
CA THR A 14 11.21 -3.60 10.55
C THR A 14 10.80 -3.17 9.16
N PRO A 15 9.87 -3.89 8.49
CA PRO A 15 9.35 -3.42 7.22
C PRO A 15 8.85 -2.01 7.50
N THR A 16 9.53 -1.02 6.94
CA THR A 16 9.05 0.35 6.96
C THR A 16 7.77 0.32 6.17
N PHE A 17 6.64 0.12 6.84
CA PHE A 17 5.37 0.56 6.33
C PHE A 17 5.62 1.98 5.86
N ALA A 18 5.50 2.22 4.55
CA ALA A 18 5.76 3.51 3.97
C ALA A 18 4.92 4.53 4.76
N GLN A 19 5.58 5.31 5.61
CA GLN A 19 4.91 6.27 6.45
C GLN A 19 4.37 7.34 5.50
N ILE A 20 3.05 7.51 5.46
CA ILE A 20 2.47 8.63 4.76
C ILE A 20 2.95 9.90 5.47
N ILE A 21 3.56 10.81 4.70
CA ILE A 21 3.88 12.14 5.18
C ILE A 21 2.55 12.92 5.28
N PRO A 22 2.27 13.59 6.41
CA PRO A 22 1.01 14.28 6.60
C PRO A 22 0.71 15.25 5.45
N THR A 23 -0.48 15.12 4.87
CA THR A 23 -0.96 15.99 3.78
C THR A 23 -1.40 17.36 4.29
N GLY A 24 -1.54 17.52 5.61
CA GLY A 24 -2.16 18.68 6.26
C GLY A 24 -3.67 18.52 6.47
N SER A 25 -4.28 17.44 5.98
CA SER A 25 -5.66 17.05 6.25
C SER A 25 -5.69 15.68 6.94
N PRO A 26 -6.03 15.60 8.23
CA PRO A 26 -6.12 14.32 8.94
C PRO A 26 -7.08 13.33 8.28
N ALA A 27 -8.17 13.82 7.67
CA ALA A 27 -9.12 12.97 6.97
C ALA A 27 -8.53 12.37 5.69
N ALA A 28 -7.74 13.15 4.93
CA ALA A 28 -7.02 12.64 3.77
C ALA A 28 -5.96 11.61 4.19
N ASP A 29 -5.20 11.89 5.26
CA ASP A 29 -4.16 10.99 5.77
C ASP A 29 -4.73 9.62 6.17
N ILE A 30 -5.91 9.60 6.81
CA ILE A 30 -6.64 8.38 7.16
C ILE A 30 -7.04 7.61 5.90
N LEU A 31 -7.65 8.26 4.91
CA LEU A 31 -8.10 7.62 3.67
C LEU A 31 -6.93 7.01 2.89
N LEU A 32 -5.84 7.77 2.71
CA LEU A 32 -4.66 7.30 1.98
C LEU A 32 -4.02 6.10 2.69
N THR A 33 -3.89 6.15 4.02
CA THR A 33 -3.30 5.06 4.81
C THR A 33 -4.16 3.80 4.74
N GLN A 34 -5.49 3.96 4.87
CA GLN A 34 -6.43 2.86 4.77
C GLN A 34 -6.40 2.20 3.39
N ALA A 35 -6.42 3.00 2.32
CA ALA A 35 -6.35 2.49 0.96
C ALA A 35 -5.06 1.68 0.72
N LEU A 36 -3.89 2.16 1.15
CA LEU A 36 -2.64 1.40 1.02
C LEU A 36 -2.69 0.05 1.76
N ALA A 37 -3.29 0.01 2.96
CA ALA A 37 -3.42 -1.21 3.74
C ALA A 37 -4.34 -2.23 3.06
N GLU A 38 -5.50 -1.77 2.57
CA GLU A 38 -6.46 -2.60 1.83
C GLU A 38 -5.83 -3.14 0.53
N GLN A 39 -5.13 -2.29 -0.22
CA GLN A 39 -4.50 -2.66 -1.49
C GLN A 39 -3.35 -3.62 -1.30
N ARG A 40 -2.57 -3.50 -0.22
CA ARG A 40 -1.59 -4.54 0.14
C ARG A 40 -2.22 -5.92 0.23
N VAL A 41 -3.41 -6.04 0.83
CA VAL A 41 -4.13 -7.33 0.89
C VAL A 41 -4.51 -7.79 -0.53
N PHE A 42 -5.14 -6.93 -1.32
CA PHE A 42 -5.64 -7.30 -2.64
C PHE A 42 -4.53 -7.67 -3.62
N LEU A 43 -3.45 -6.86 -3.71
CA LEU A 43 -2.32 -7.15 -4.59
C LEU A 43 -1.59 -8.42 -4.14
N THR A 44 -1.34 -8.58 -2.84
CA THR A 44 -0.66 -9.78 -2.31
C THR A 44 -1.49 -11.03 -2.58
N CYS A 45 -2.78 -11.04 -2.28
CA CYS A 45 -3.57 -12.26 -2.35
C CYS A 45 -4.06 -12.62 -3.75
N SER A 46 -4.25 -11.64 -4.61
CA SER A 46 -4.50 -11.92 -6.03
C SER A 46 -3.28 -12.49 -6.75
N SER A 47 -2.06 -12.23 -6.26
CA SER A 47 -0.84 -12.80 -6.86
C SER A 47 -0.81 -14.34 -6.81
N LEU A 48 -1.53 -14.96 -5.87
CA LEU A 48 -1.65 -16.41 -5.74
C LEU A 48 -2.63 -17.04 -6.76
N ASP A 49 -3.58 -16.26 -7.28
CA ASP A 49 -4.61 -16.69 -8.25
C ASP A 49 -4.20 -16.35 -9.70
N GLY A 50 -3.40 -15.30 -9.90
CA GLY A 50 -2.77 -14.94 -11.18
C GLY A 50 -3.71 -14.35 -12.24
N LEU A 51 -4.97 -14.79 -12.33
CA LEU A 51 -5.94 -14.26 -13.30
C LEU A 51 -6.49 -12.88 -12.91
N ALA A 52 -6.85 -12.69 -11.65
CA ALA A 52 -7.37 -11.41 -11.17
C ALA A 52 -6.25 -10.35 -10.99
N HIS A 53 -5.01 -10.79 -10.73
CA HIS A 53 -3.92 -9.90 -10.31
C HIS A 53 -3.66 -8.72 -11.25
N PRO A 54 -3.52 -8.91 -12.59
CA PRO A 54 -3.24 -7.79 -13.49
C PRO A 54 -4.35 -6.74 -13.50
N LEU A 55 -5.62 -7.17 -13.37
CA LEU A 55 -6.77 -6.27 -13.33
C LEU A 55 -6.81 -5.44 -12.05
N ILE A 56 -6.46 -6.06 -10.92
CA ILE A 56 -6.38 -5.39 -9.62
C ILE A 56 -5.24 -4.37 -9.60
N VAL A 57 -4.06 -4.75 -10.11
CA VAL A 57 -2.92 -3.83 -10.25
C VAL A 57 -3.30 -2.63 -11.11
N GLN A 58 -3.91 -2.85 -12.27
CA GLN A 58 -4.33 -1.77 -13.15
C GLN A 58 -5.37 -0.84 -12.49
N GLY A 59 -6.38 -1.43 -11.83
CA GLY A 59 -7.40 -0.66 -11.11
C GLY A 59 -6.79 0.21 -10.02
N TRP A 60 -5.88 -0.36 -9.22
CA TRP A 60 -5.16 0.38 -8.19
C TRP A 60 -4.30 1.52 -8.76
N GLN A 61 -3.55 1.27 -9.83
CA GLN A 61 -2.73 2.31 -10.46
C GLN A 61 -3.58 3.49 -10.96
N SER A 62 -4.76 3.21 -11.50
CA SER A 62 -5.71 4.26 -11.91
C SER A 62 -6.21 5.07 -10.72
N ASP A 63 -6.62 4.41 -9.64
CA ASP A 63 -7.13 5.06 -8.43
C ASP A 63 -6.04 5.90 -7.74
N ALA A 64 -4.81 5.38 -7.65
CA ALA A 64 -3.65 6.10 -7.12
C ALA A 64 -3.30 7.34 -7.96
N ALA A 65 -3.37 7.24 -9.29
CA ALA A 65 -3.14 8.39 -10.16
C ALA A 65 -4.21 9.49 -9.97
N ALA A 66 -5.48 9.11 -9.83
CA ALA A 66 -6.57 10.04 -9.53
C ALA A 66 -6.41 10.70 -8.15
N ALA A 67 -5.96 9.94 -7.15
CA ALA A 67 -5.65 10.45 -5.83
C ALA A 67 -4.51 11.49 -5.87
N ILE A 68 -3.41 11.18 -6.57
CA ILE A 68 -2.28 12.11 -6.76
C ILE A 68 -2.74 13.42 -7.41
N ALA A 69 -3.58 13.34 -8.45
CA ALA A 69 -4.14 14.52 -9.11
C ALA A 69 -5.01 15.35 -8.16
N THR A 70 -5.83 14.69 -7.32
CA THR A 70 -6.65 15.34 -6.31
C THR A 70 -5.81 16.05 -5.25
N LEU A 71 -4.76 15.41 -4.74
CA LEU A 71 -3.84 16.03 -3.77
C LEU A 71 -3.15 17.26 -4.38
N ALA A 72 -2.70 17.17 -5.63
CA ALA A 72 -2.09 18.29 -6.34
C ALA A 72 -3.07 19.46 -6.55
N ALA A 73 -4.31 19.17 -6.95
CA ALA A 73 -5.36 20.17 -7.15
C ALA A 73 -5.73 20.92 -5.85
N ASN A 74 -5.53 20.28 -4.70
CA ASN A 74 -5.80 20.85 -3.37
C ASN A 74 -4.56 21.41 -2.68
N ASN A 75 -3.48 21.69 -3.43
CA ASN A 75 -2.25 22.31 -2.93
C ASN A 75 -1.57 21.52 -1.79
N VAL A 76 -1.75 20.20 -1.74
CA VAL A 76 -1.00 19.35 -0.81
C VAL A 76 0.48 19.45 -1.14
N GLN A 77 1.33 19.46 -0.11
CA GLN A 77 2.77 19.61 -0.26
C GLN A 77 3.35 18.53 -1.18
N ALA A 78 4.23 18.94 -2.10
CA ALA A 78 4.83 18.05 -3.10
C ALA A 78 5.57 16.86 -2.46
N GLU A 79 6.16 17.05 -1.28
CA GLU A 79 6.81 15.98 -0.53
C GLU A 79 5.82 14.90 -0.07
N ALA A 80 4.63 15.30 0.40
CA ALA A 80 3.57 14.37 0.79
C ALA A 80 3.00 13.62 -0.41
N ILE A 81 2.79 14.31 -1.54
CA ILE A 81 2.38 13.68 -2.81
C ILE A 81 3.44 12.67 -3.27
N ALA A 82 4.72 13.03 -3.21
CA ALA A 82 5.81 12.14 -3.61
C ALA A 82 5.92 10.91 -2.68
N ALA A 83 5.70 11.08 -1.37
CA ALA A 83 5.66 9.98 -0.43
C ALA A 83 4.51 9.00 -0.72
N PHE A 84 3.29 9.52 -0.92
CA PHE A 84 2.16 8.68 -1.32
C PHE A 84 2.42 7.99 -2.66
N THR A 85 2.94 8.70 -3.66
CA THR A 85 3.25 8.14 -4.99
C THR A 85 4.19 6.95 -4.91
N ARG A 86 5.23 7.03 -4.06
CA ARG A 86 6.16 5.90 -3.82
C ARG A 86 5.48 4.75 -3.08
N ALA A 87 4.71 5.07 -2.03
CA ALA A 87 4.00 4.07 -1.24
C ALA A 87 2.93 3.31 -2.04
N ALA A 88 2.31 3.99 -3.02
CA ALA A 88 1.26 3.45 -3.87
C ALA A 88 1.78 2.62 -5.05
N GLN A 89 3.09 2.53 -5.27
CA GLN A 89 3.60 1.64 -6.32
C GLN A 89 3.28 0.17 -5.99
N PRO A 90 2.87 -0.65 -6.97
CA PRO A 90 2.58 -2.07 -6.73
C PRO A 90 3.72 -2.82 -6.02
N GLU A 91 4.98 -2.56 -6.40
CA GLU A 91 6.16 -3.15 -5.77
C GLU A 91 6.36 -2.75 -4.30
N SER A 92 5.82 -1.59 -3.87
CA SER A 92 5.84 -1.16 -2.47
C SER A 92 4.76 -1.84 -1.62
N LEU A 93 3.78 -2.46 -2.28
CA LEU A 93 2.64 -3.11 -1.64
C LEU A 93 2.75 -4.62 -1.65
N LEU A 94 3.47 -5.20 -2.61
CA LEU A 94 3.72 -6.63 -2.68
C LEU A 94 4.76 -7.07 -1.65
N PRO A 95 4.75 -8.35 -1.25
CA PRO A 95 5.87 -8.95 -0.53
C PRO A 95 7.16 -8.86 -1.34
N ALA A 96 8.31 -8.95 -0.68
CA ALA A 96 9.60 -9.05 -1.37
C ALA A 96 9.61 -10.28 -2.31
N GLU A 97 10.33 -10.20 -3.43
CA GLU A 97 10.35 -11.26 -4.44
C GLU A 97 10.81 -12.62 -3.91
N ASP A 98 11.63 -12.63 -2.87
CA ASP A 98 12.15 -13.83 -2.19
C ASP A 98 11.27 -14.30 -1.02
N THR A 99 10.13 -13.65 -0.78
CA THR A 99 9.18 -14.07 0.27
C THR A 99 8.68 -15.49 -0.01
N PRO A 100 8.84 -16.45 0.92
CA PRO A 100 8.37 -17.81 0.73
C PRO A 100 6.86 -17.88 0.46
N TYR A 101 6.46 -18.74 -0.49
CA TYR A 101 5.05 -18.95 -0.81
C TYR A 101 4.18 -19.25 0.42
N ALA A 102 4.70 -20.02 1.37
CA ALA A 102 3.98 -20.36 2.59
C ALA A 102 3.63 -19.13 3.44
N GLU A 103 4.49 -18.11 3.47
CA GLU A 103 4.24 -16.86 4.18
C GLU A 103 3.18 -16.01 3.46
N VAL A 104 3.26 -15.92 2.12
CA VAL A 104 2.24 -15.25 1.31
C VAL A 104 0.89 -15.93 1.48
N LYS A 105 0.86 -17.27 1.45
CA LYS A 105 -0.36 -18.04 1.68
C LYS A 105 -0.91 -17.82 3.08
N GLN A 106 -0.07 -17.86 4.12
CA GLN A 106 -0.49 -17.60 5.50
C GLN A 106 -1.08 -16.21 5.65
N TYR A 107 -0.48 -15.20 5.03
CA TYR A 107 -1.01 -13.84 5.01
C TYR A 107 -2.41 -13.79 4.37
N CYS A 108 -2.63 -14.51 3.28
CA CYS A 108 -3.92 -14.54 2.59
C CYS A 108 -4.98 -15.39 3.29
N ASP A 109 -4.58 -16.48 3.97
CA ASP A 109 -5.46 -17.26 4.82
C ASP A 109 -5.97 -16.43 6.01
N ALA A 110 -5.21 -15.41 6.46
CA ALA A 110 -5.63 -14.45 7.47
C ALA A 110 -6.59 -13.36 6.95
N HIS A 111 -6.78 -13.27 5.62
CA HIS A 111 -7.72 -12.34 4.97
C HIS A 111 -8.70 -13.11 4.06
N PRO A 112 -9.45 -14.09 4.59
CA PRO A 112 -10.21 -15.05 3.78
C PRO A 112 -11.32 -14.41 2.93
N ASP A 113 -11.75 -13.19 3.27
CA ASP A 113 -12.84 -12.46 2.61
C ASP A 113 -12.35 -11.47 1.54
N TRP A 114 -11.03 -11.37 1.28
CA TRP A 114 -10.47 -10.35 0.39
C TRP A 114 -11.15 -10.29 -0.98
N GLN A 115 -11.49 -11.45 -1.58
CA GLN A 115 -12.15 -11.53 -2.88
C GLN A 115 -13.56 -10.93 -2.84
N THR A 116 -14.30 -11.22 -1.76
CA THR A 116 -15.66 -10.70 -1.59
C THR A 116 -15.62 -9.19 -1.35
N THR A 117 -14.68 -8.74 -0.52
CA THR A 117 -14.47 -7.31 -0.23
C THR A 117 -14.11 -6.55 -1.49
N TYR A 118 -13.19 -7.06 -2.31
CA TYR A 118 -12.84 -6.47 -3.60
C TYR A 118 -14.02 -6.49 -4.58
N GLY A 119 -14.64 -7.65 -4.79
CA GLY A 119 -15.73 -7.81 -5.77
C GLY A 119 -17.00 -7.01 -5.46
N ARG A 120 -17.22 -6.63 -4.19
CA ARG A 120 -18.32 -5.75 -3.77
C ARG A 120 -17.93 -4.28 -3.67
N LEU A 121 -16.68 -3.93 -3.98
CA LEU A 121 -16.12 -2.59 -3.78
C LEU A 121 -16.24 -2.10 -2.33
N ASN A 122 -16.16 -3.02 -1.35
CA ASN A 122 -16.23 -2.72 0.08
C ASN A 122 -14.86 -2.26 0.62
N PHE A 123 -14.22 -1.33 -0.08
CA PHE A 123 -12.92 -0.78 0.29
C PHE A 123 -12.86 0.72 -0.04
N THR A 124 -11.70 1.33 0.17
CA THR A 124 -11.46 2.75 -0.10
C THR A 124 -11.11 2.95 -1.56
N VAL A 125 -12.08 3.47 -2.32
CA VAL A 125 -11.84 4.01 -3.67
C VAL A 125 -11.47 5.49 -3.52
N LEU A 126 -10.18 5.81 -3.71
CA LEU A 126 -9.66 7.15 -3.44
C LEU A 126 -10.22 8.18 -4.40
N GLU A 127 -10.39 7.85 -5.68
CA GLU A 127 -10.99 8.72 -6.70
C GLU A 127 -12.35 9.25 -6.25
N LEU A 128 -13.14 8.42 -5.54
CA LEU A 128 -14.46 8.79 -5.06
C LEU A 128 -14.43 9.50 -3.71
N LYS A 129 -13.61 9.03 -2.76
CA LYS A 129 -13.65 9.47 -1.36
C LYS A 129 -12.74 10.65 -1.08
N LEU A 130 -11.56 10.72 -1.70
CA LEU A 130 -10.55 11.73 -1.40
C LEU A 130 -10.99 13.16 -1.76
N PRO A 131 -11.70 13.42 -2.88
CA PRO A 131 -12.20 14.77 -3.16
C PRO A 131 -13.14 15.31 -2.07
N GLN A 132 -13.85 14.44 -1.35
CA GLN A 132 -14.86 14.83 -0.36
C GLN A 132 -14.25 15.39 0.92
N VAL A 133 -12.97 15.10 1.20
CA VAL A 133 -12.29 15.59 2.42
C VAL A 133 -11.57 16.92 2.23
N PHE A 134 -11.65 17.49 1.02
CA PHE A 134 -11.12 18.81 0.68
C PHE A 134 -12.22 19.85 0.35
N GLN A 135 -13.50 19.43 0.42
CA GLN A 135 -14.67 20.31 0.29
C GLN A 135 -15.03 20.95 1.64
#